data_AF-A0A7C3PDB1-F1
#
_entry.id   AF-A0A7C3PDB1-F1
#
_cell.length_a   1.000
_cell.length_b   1.000
_cell.length_c   1.000
_cell.angle_alpha   90.00
_cell.angle_beta   90.00
_cell.angle_gamma   90.00
#
_symmetry.space_group_name_H-M   'P 1'
#
loop_
_entity.id
_entity.type
_entity.pdbx_description
1 polymer ?
#
loop_
_entity_poly.entity_id
_entity_poly.type
_entity_poly.pdbx_seq_one_letter_code
_entity_poly.pdbx_strand_id
1 'polypeptide(L)'
;MLATDDLLWLIHPAIAITFVFPLIGIVIYKSLQTRQRRLEVAAGAKSKVPPSAGAEHVQIGRWLSSSVVGITLLGMAHPLFTKKTAQETWAANSGQFIFVLLIFVLSVASLVFLHRAKPKIWRAVFATLTGMGIFILGWQNDLQGKPIVWRRDFEWQVSHFYFGIAAAMLMIFSLATIQDIYKDRMNRWRNAHIILNSIATLLFISIAITGTRDLLEVPLTWQNKYIEQLYINQCQTQPCEIKPAPAPAEQSK
;
A
#
# COMPACT_ATOMS: atom_id res chain seq x y z
N MET A 1 22.69 -13.80 -11.10
CA MET A 1 22.23 -12.39 -10.95
C MET A 1 20.71 -12.42 -10.87
N LEU A 2 20.09 -11.51 -10.10
CA LEU A 2 18.63 -11.38 -10.06
C LEU A 2 18.10 -10.97 -11.44
N ALA A 3 16.98 -11.55 -11.86
CA ALA A 3 16.32 -11.12 -13.08
C ALA A 3 15.68 -9.73 -12.89
N THR A 4 15.42 -9.02 -13.98
CA THR A 4 14.74 -7.71 -13.93
C THR A 4 13.40 -7.81 -13.22
N ASP A 5 12.63 -8.89 -13.46
CA ASP A 5 11.34 -9.10 -12.82
C ASP A 5 11.50 -9.29 -11.30
N ASP A 6 12.53 -10.01 -10.85
CA ASP A 6 12.84 -10.16 -9.42
C ASP A 6 13.15 -8.80 -8.76
N LEU A 7 13.86 -7.92 -9.48
CA LEU A 7 14.18 -6.57 -8.98
C LEU A 7 12.93 -5.68 -8.91
N LEU A 8 12.04 -5.75 -9.90
CA LEU A 8 10.79 -4.98 -9.92
C LEU A 8 9.88 -5.33 -8.74
N TRP A 9 9.83 -6.61 -8.33
CA TRP A 9 9.12 -7.03 -7.11
C TRP A 9 9.64 -6.35 -5.84
N LEU A 10 10.94 -6.07 -5.78
CA LEU A 10 11.60 -5.46 -4.62
C LEU A 10 11.50 -3.93 -4.57
N ILE A 11 11.00 -3.27 -5.61
CA ILE A 11 10.88 -1.80 -5.61
C ILE A 11 9.93 -1.33 -4.51
N HIS A 12 8.75 -1.92 -4.39
CA HIS A 12 7.77 -1.48 -3.40
C HIS A 12 8.24 -1.71 -1.94
N PRO A 13 8.83 -2.86 -1.52
CA PRO A 13 9.33 -2.99 -0.15
C PRO A 13 10.56 -2.10 0.10
N ALA A 14 11.43 -1.89 -0.90
CA ALA A 14 12.58 -1.00 -0.76
C ALA A 14 12.14 0.45 -0.47
N ILE A 15 11.15 0.96 -1.20
CA ILE A 15 10.58 2.30 -0.94
C ILE A 15 9.84 2.32 0.41
N ALA A 16 9.15 1.24 0.78
CA ALA A 16 8.45 1.17 2.06
C ALA A 16 9.42 1.35 3.23
N ILE A 17 10.53 0.62 3.20
CA ILE A 17 11.57 0.64 4.25
C ILE A 17 12.32 1.97 4.27
N THR A 18 12.74 2.48 3.11
CA THR A 18 13.60 3.67 3.04
C THR A 18 12.84 4.98 3.22
N PHE A 19 11.54 5.00 2.95
CA PHE A 19 10.76 6.24 2.92
C PHE A 19 9.51 6.19 3.83
N VAL A 20 8.64 5.19 3.67
CA VAL A 20 7.35 5.15 4.37
C VAL A 20 7.54 4.87 5.88
N PHE A 21 8.34 3.89 6.25
CA PHE A 21 8.56 3.52 7.66
C PHE A 21 9.20 4.65 8.48
N PRO A 22 10.24 5.36 7.99
CA PRO A 22 10.74 6.56 8.66
C PRO A 22 9.65 7.63 8.86
N LEU A 23 8.80 7.87 7.86
CA LEU A 23 7.70 8.84 7.97
C LEU A 23 6.71 8.46 9.07
N ILE A 24 6.37 7.17 9.23
CA ILE A 24 5.51 6.69 10.32
C ILE A 24 6.10 7.08 11.68
N GLY A 25 7.39 6.79 11.91
CA GLY A 25 8.06 7.14 13.15
C GLY A 25 8.03 8.66 13.44
N ILE A 26 8.32 9.48 12.43
CA ILE A 26 8.30 10.95 12.56
C ILE A 26 6.89 11.45 12.87
N VAL A 27 5.84 10.95 12.20
CA VAL A 27 4.45 11.36 12.43
C VAL A 27 4.01 10.99 13.85
N ILE A 28 4.33 9.78 14.32
CA ILE A 28 4.02 9.34 15.69
C ILE A 28 4.70 10.27 16.70
N TYR A 29 6.01 10.51 16.53
CA TYR A 29 6.76 11.41 17.40
C TYR A 29 6.16 12.83 17.45
N LYS A 30 5.84 13.40 16.29
CA LYS A 30 5.22 14.74 16.20
C LYS A 30 3.80 14.77 16.77
N SER A 31 3.06 13.67 16.70
CA SER A 31 1.73 13.57 17.32
C SER A 31 1.83 13.62 18.85
N LEU A 32 2.81 12.93 19.43
CA LEU A 32 3.10 12.96 20.87
C LEU A 32 3.56 14.35 21.32
N GLN A 33 4.45 15.01 20.56
CA GLN A 33 4.83 16.41 20.83
C GLN A 33 3.63 17.35 20.82
N THR A 34 2.76 17.21 19.81
CA THR A 34 1.54 18.02 19.67
C THR A 34 0.61 17.82 20.88
N ARG A 35 0.46 16.57 21.34
CA ARG A 35 -0.31 16.25 22.54
C ARG A 35 0.32 16.84 23.80
N GLN A 36 1.62 16.63 24.00
CA GLN A 36 2.35 17.11 25.18
C GLN A 36 2.21 18.63 25.32
N ARG A 37 2.42 19.37 24.23
CA ARG A 37 2.25 20.82 24.23
C ARG A 37 0.85 21.25 24.66
N ARG A 38 -0.20 20.58 24.15
CA ARG A 38 -1.59 20.91 24.48
C ARG A 38 -1.89 20.71 25.96
N LEU A 39 -1.36 19.64 26.55
CA LEU A 39 -1.53 19.37 27.99
C LEU A 39 -0.80 20.40 28.84
N GLU A 40 0.45 20.74 28.50
CA GLU A 40 1.23 21.74 29.22
C GLU A 40 0.58 23.14 29.17
N VAL A 41 0.11 23.54 27.98
CA VAL A 41 -0.61 24.82 27.81
C VAL A 41 -1.92 24.82 28.59
N ALA A 42 -2.68 23.71 28.58
CA ALA A 42 -3.92 23.60 29.35
C ALA A 42 -3.68 23.66 30.87
N ALA A 43 -2.52 23.19 31.34
CA ALA A 43 -2.08 23.28 32.73
C ALA A 43 -1.49 24.65 33.10
N GLY A 44 -1.49 25.64 32.18
CA GLY A 44 -0.89 26.95 32.41
C GLY A 44 0.64 26.98 32.41
N ALA A 45 1.30 25.88 32.04
CA ALA A 45 2.75 25.76 32.01
C ALA A 45 3.35 26.25 30.67
N LYS A 46 4.55 26.84 30.73
CA LYS A 46 5.32 27.17 29.52
C LYS A 46 5.86 25.88 28.89
N SER A 47 5.30 25.51 27.74
CA SER A 47 5.74 24.32 27.00
C SER A 47 7.12 24.51 26.36
N LYS A 48 7.98 23.48 26.47
CA LYS A 48 9.26 23.40 25.76
C LYS A 48 9.10 22.99 24.29
N VAL A 49 7.95 22.43 23.92
CA VAL A 49 7.63 22.04 22.55
C VAL A 49 7.22 23.29 21.76
N PRO A 50 7.75 23.53 20.55
CA PRO A 50 7.45 24.75 19.80
C PRO A 50 5.98 24.85 19.38
N PRO A 51 5.44 26.08 19.19
CA PRO A 51 4.08 26.28 18.66
C PRO A 51 3.83 25.64 17.30
N SER A 52 4.87 25.46 16.49
CA SER A 52 4.81 24.85 15.16
C SER A 52 4.56 23.34 15.16
N ALA A 53 4.71 22.64 16.29
CA ALA A 53 4.66 21.18 16.35
C ALA A 53 3.39 20.57 15.72
N GLY A 54 2.23 21.22 15.91
CA GLY A 54 0.98 20.78 15.30
C GLY A 54 0.92 20.98 13.78
N ALA A 55 1.51 22.06 13.27
CA ALA A 55 1.60 22.31 11.83
C ALA A 55 2.57 21.34 11.16
N GLU A 56 3.72 21.10 11.79
CA GLU A 56 4.72 20.11 11.33
C GLU A 56 4.13 18.69 11.31
N HIS A 57 3.38 18.30 12.36
CA HIS A 57 2.67 17.00 12.38
C HIS A 57 1.74 16.85 11.16
N VAL A 58 0.96 17.88 10.82
CA VAL A 58 0.07 17.81 9.66
C VAL A 58 0.83 17.79 8.34
N GLN A 59 1.92 18.55 8.21
CA GLN A 59 2.75 18.55 7.01
C GLN A 59 3.33 17.16 6.75
N ILE A 60 3.98 16.55 7.74
CA ILE A 60 4.54 15.21 7.58
C ILE A 60 3.43 14.16 7.48
N GLY A 61 2.31 14.33 8.17
CA GLY A 61 1.13 13.47 8.04
C GLY A 61 0.60 13.42 6.61
N ARG A 62 0.59 14.55 5.89
CA ARG A 62 0.24 14.57 4.45
C ARG A 62 1.21 13.77 3.60
N TRP A 63 2.51 13.89 3.86
CA TRP A 63 3.53 13.09 3.18
C TRP A 63 3.32 11.59 3.45
N LEU A 64 3.15 11.20 4.71
CA LEU A 64 2.89 9.81 5.09
C LEU A 64 1.66 9.27 4.36
N SER A 65 0.51 9.94 4.47
CA SER A 65 -0.73 9.46 3.86
C SER A 65 -0.62 9.34 2.34
N SER A 66 0.03 10.30 1.67
CA SER A 66 0.23 10.24 0.23
C SER A 66 1.19 9.12 -0.18
N SER A 67 2.23 8.91 0.61
CA SER A 67 3.25 7.87 0.34
C SER A 67 2.67 6.49 0.52
N VAL A 68 1.83 6.27 1.54
CA VAL A 68 1.11 5.00 1.74
C VAL A 68 0.17 4.72 0.58
N VAL A 69 -0.62 5.71 0.13
CA VAL A 69 -1.51 5.52 -1.02
C VAL A 69 -0.70 5.28 -2.30
N GLY A 70 0.36 6.05 -2.52
CA GLY A 70 1.22 5.92 -3.68
C GLY A 70 1.94 4.57 -3.74
N ILE A 71 2.44 4.08 -2.61
CA ILE A 71 3.12 2.78 -2.55
C ILE A 71 2.14 1.62 -2.70
N THR A 72 0.89 1.76 -2.24
CA THR A 72 -0.17 0.78 -2.54
C THR A 72 -0.44 0.71 -4.04
N LEU A 73 -0.56 1.84 -4.73
CA LEU A 73 -0.72 1.86 -6.20
C LEU A 73 0.52 1.27 -6.90
N LEU A 74 1.72 1.59 -6.42
CA LEU A 74 2.96 1.04 -6.97
C LEU A 74 3.07 -0.48 -6.76
N GLY A 75 2.71 -0.99 -5.59
CA GLY A 75 2.69 -2.42 -5.30
C GLY A 75 1.71 -3.19 -6.19
N MET A 76 0.59 -2.57 -6.59
CA MET A 76 -0.34 -3.15 -7.57
C MET A 76 0.12 -2.96 -9.01
N ALA A 77 0.91 -1.94 -9.32
CA ALA A 77 1.33 -1.63 -10.69
C ALA A 77 2.14 -2.78 -11.31
N HIS A 78 3.06 -3.39 -10.56
CA HIS A 78 3.84 -4.50 -11.06
C HIS A 78 2.96 -5.68 -11.52
N PRO A 79 2.18 -6.35 -10.65
CA PRO A 79 1.33 -7.46 -11.06
C PRO A 79 0.31 -7.10 -12.16
N LEU A 80 -0.21 -5.87 -12.16
CA LEU A 80 -1.14 -5.41 -13.20
C LEU A 80 -0.47 -5.25 -14.57
N PHE A 81 0.81 -4.90 -14.65
CA PHE A 81 1.47 -4.53 -15.90
C PHE A 81 2.71 -5.37 -16.25
N THR A 82 2.91 -6.51 -15.59
CA THR A 82 3.99 -7.45 -15.98
C THR A 82 3.81 -7.96 -17.41
N LYS A 83 4.91 -8.43 -18.02
CA LYS A 83 4.88 -9.08 -19.33
C LYS A 83 3.92 -10.27 -19.37
N LYS A 84 3.90 -11.07 -18.29
CA LYS A 84 3.00 -12.22 -18.16
C LYS A 84 1.54 -11.79 -18.26
N THR A 85 1.14 -10.83 -17.43
CA THR A 85 -0.24 -10.29 -17.46
C THR A 85 -0.57 -9.66 -18.82
N ALA A 86 0.39 -8.98 -19.44
CA ALA A 86 0.22 -8.38 -20.76
C ALA A 86 -0.04 -9.42 -21.86
N GLN A 87 0.69 -10.53 -21.86
CA GLN A 87 0.56 -11.58 -22.87
C GLN A 87 -0.68 -12.46 -22.62
N GLU A 88 -0.91 -12.85 -21.37
CA GLU A 88 -1.95 -13.84 -21.03
C GLU A 88 -3.33 -13.22 -20.84
N THR A 89 -3.40 -11.95 -20.41
CA THR A 89 -4.69 -11.28 -20.10
C THR A 89 -4.97 -10.12 -21.05
N TRP A 90 -4.06 -9.15 -21.15
CA TRP A 90 -4.34 -7.89 -21.85
C TRP A 90 -4.40 -8.01 -23.37
N ALA A 91 -3.60 -8.91 -23.97
CA ALA A 91 -3.64 -9.18 -25.40
C ALA A 91 -4.98 -9.78 -25.84
N ALA A 92 -5.59 -10.62 -24.99
CA ALA A 92 -6.86 -11.28 -25.28
C ALA A 92 -8.09 -10.48 -24.77
N ASN A 93 -7.90 -9.51 -23.87
CA ASN A 93 -8.96 -8.61 -23.40
C ASN A 93 -8.46 -7.15 -23.31
N SER A 94 -8.30 -6.52 -24.46
CA SER A 94 -7.81 -5.14 -24.56
C SER A 94 -8.75 -4.11 -23.93
N GLY A 95 -10.07 -4.41 -23.87
CA GLY A 95 -11.04 -3.54 -23.22
C GLY A 95 -10.80 -3.45 -21.70
N GLN A 96 -10.60 -4.59 -21.04
CA GLN A 96 -10.25 -4.62 -19.62
C GLN A 96 -8.90 -3.94 -19.35
N PHE A 97 -7.90 -4.13 -20.24
CA PHE A 97 -6.62 -3.44 -20.12
C PHE A 97 -6.77 -1.91 -20.14
N ILE A 98 -7.50 -1.37 -21.13
CA ILE A 98 -7.77 0.08 -21.22
C ILE A 98 -8.50 0.56 -19.96
N PHE A 99 -9.50 -0.19 -19.49
CA PHE A 99 -10.21 0.14 -18.25
C PHE A 99 -9.27 0.20 -17.05
N VAL A 100 -8.43 -0.82 -16.83
CA VAL A 100 -7.46 -0.87 -15.72
C VAL A 100 -6.49 0.30 -15.81
N LEU A 101 -5.95 0.59 -17.00
CA LEU A 101 -5.05 1.71 -17.21
C LEU A 101 -5.73 3.05 -16.88
N LEU A 102 -6.97 3.25 -17.32
CA LEU A 102 -7.75 4.46 -17.03
C LEU A 102 -8.02 4.60 -15.54
N ILE A 103 -8.46 3.54 -14.86
CA ILE A 103 -8.69 3.56 -13.40
C ILE A 103 -7.39 3.85 -12.66
N PHE A 104 -6.26 3.29 -13.09
CA PHE A 104 -4.95 3.57 -12.50
C PHE A 104 -4.60 5.07 -12.58
N VAL A 105 -4.68 5.65 -13.77
CA VAL A 105 -4.40 7.08 -14.00
C VAL A 105 -5.39 7.96 -13.23
N LEU A 106 -6.69 7.64 -13.27
CA LEU A 106 -7.72 8.37 -12.55
C LEU A 106 -7.53 8.30 -11.03
N SER A 107 -7.03 7.18 -10.48
CA SER A 107 -6.74 7.03 -9.06
C SER A 107 -5.63 7.99 -8.62
N VAL A 108 -4.55 8.06 -9.41
CA VAL A 108 -3.43 8.99 -9.17
C VAL A 108 -3.90 10.44 -9.29
N ALA A 109 -4.64 10.77 -10.35
CA ALA A 109 -5.19 12.12 -10.55
C ALA A 109 -6.14 12.53 -9.41
N SER A 110 -7.00 11.61 -8.95
CA SER A 110 -7.91 11.83 -7.82
C SER A 110 -7.16 12.12 -6.53
N LEU A 111 -6.07 11.39 -6.25
CA LEU A 111 -5.23 11.66 -5.09
C LEU A 111 -4.60 13.06 -5.17
N VAL A 112 -4.10 13.46 -6.34
CA VAL A 112 -3.54 14.80 -6.55
C VAL A 112 -4.61 15.88 -6.35
N PHE A 113 -5.82 15.67 -6.85
CA PHE A 113 -6.92 16.62 -6.65
C PHE A 113 -7.43 16.65 -5.21
N LEU A 114 -7.38 15.54 -4.47
CA LEU A 114 -7.70 15.50 -3.04
C LEU A 114 -6.82 16.49 -2.25
N HIS A 115 -5.53 16.60 -2.58
CA HIS A 115 -4.64 17.58 -1.94
C HIS A 115 -4.98 19.04 -2.24
N ARG A 116 -5.56 19.30 -3.42
CA ARG A 116 -5.92 20.65 -3.86
C ARG A 116 -7.34 21.04 -3.45
N ALA A 117 -8.20 20.07 -3.15
CA ALA A 117 -9.60 20.29 -2.84
C ALA A 117 -9.77 21.07 -1.54
N LYS A 118 -10.39 22.25 -1.63
CA LYS A 118 -10.77 23.06 -0.46
C LYS A 118 -12.19 22.75 0.03
N PRO A 119 -13.22 22.70 -0.84
CA PRO A 119 -14.60 22.46 -0.38
C PRO A 119 -14.78 21.03 0.13
N LYS A 120 -15.64 20.86 1.16
CA LYS A 120 -15.89 19.55 1.78
C LYS A 120 -16.39 18.50 0.78
N ILE A 121 -17.30 18.89 -0.12
CA ILE A 121 -17.87 17.99 -1.14
C ILE A 121 -16.76 17.46 -2.05
N TRP A 122 -15.89 18.33 -2.58
CA TRP A 122 -14.79 17.91 -3.45
C TRP A 122 -13.76 17.04 -2.74
N ARG A 123 -13.43 17.32 -1.46
CA ARG A 123 -12.58 16.43 -0.66
C ARG A 123 -13.20 15.04 -0.53
N ALA A 124 -14.50 14.95 -0.28
CA ALA A 124 -15.20 13.67 -0.19
C ALA A 124 -15.21 12.94 -1.56
N VAL A 125 -15.53 13.64 -2.64
CA VAL A 125 -15.54 13.07 -4.00
C VAL A 125 -14.17 12.51 -4.37
N PHE A 126 -13.10 13.29 -4.26
CA PHE A 126 -11.77 12.82 -4.64
C PHE A 126 -11.23 11.73 -3.69
N ALA A 127 -11.59 11.77 -2.41
CA ALA A 127 -11.28 10.69 -1.47
C ALA A 127 -11.97 9.38 -1.88
N THR A 128 -13.27 9.43 -2.18
CA THR A 128 -14.03 8.26 -2.65
C THR A 128 -13.49 7.75 -3.98
N LEU A 129 -13.21 8.61 -4.96
CA LEU A 129 -12.65 8.18 -6.25
C LEU A 129 -11.27 7.54 -6.10
N THR A 130 -10.39 8.10 -5.26
CA THR A 130 -9.09 7.50 -4.96
C THR A 130 -9.26 6.13 -4.30
N GLY A 131 -10.16 6.03 -3.33
CA GLY A 131 -10.43 4.78 -2.61
C GLY A 131 -11.03 3.69 -3.50
N MET A 132 -12.05 4.05 -4.28
CA MET A 132 -12.69 3.17 -5.27
C MET A 132 -11.67 2.68 -6.30
N GLY A 133 -10.82 3.56 -6.80
CA GLY A 133 -9.78 3.20 -7.74
C GLY A 133 -8.84 2.12 -7.19
N ILE A 134 -8.36 2.28 -5.95
CA ILE A 134 -7.55 1.26 -5.27
C ILE A 134 -8.30 -0.08 -5.13
N PHE A 135 -9.57 -0.06 -4.73
CA PHE A 135 -10.38 -1.27 -4.63
C PHE A 135 -10.57 -1.95 -5.98
N ILE A 136 -10.96 -1.21 -7.02
CA ILE A 136 -11.21 -1.74 -8.36
C ILE A 136 -9.93 -2.36 -8.94
N LEU A 137 -8.78 -1.69 -8.80
CA LEU A 137 -7.49 -2.20 -9.26
C LEU A 137 -7.07 -3.45 -8.49
N GLY A 138 -7.23 -3.43 -7.16
CA GLY A 138 -6.87 -4.55 -6.30
C GLY A 138 -7.71 -5.81 -6.54
N TRP A 139 -8.92 -5.68 -7.07
CA TRP A 139 -9.85 -6.78 -7.37
C TRP A 139 -9.87 -7.24 -8.83
N GLN A 140 -8.94 -6.79 -9.65
CA GLN A 140 -8.85 -7.30 -11.03
C GLN A 140 -8.51 -8.80 -11.05
N ASN A 141 -9.18 -9.52 -11.95
CA ASN A 141 -8.94 -10.93 -12.23
C ASN A 141 -8.48 -11.12 -13.67
N ASP A 142 -7.68 -12.16 -13.89
CA ASP A 142 -7.25 -12.59 -15.21
C ASP A 142 -8.39 -13.31 -15.96
N LEU A 143 -8.11 -13.77 -17.18
CA LEU A 143 -9.09 -14.46 -18.02
C LEU A 143 -9.57 -15.79 -17.44
N GLN A 144 -8.78 -16.39 -16.55
CA GLN A 144 -9.09 -17.64 -15.85
C GLN A 144 -9.82 -17.37 -14.53
N GLY A 145 -10.16 -16.11 -14.24
CA GLY A 145 -10.85 -15.70 -13.03
C GLY A 145 -9.95 -15.64 -11.79
N LYS A 146 -8.64 -15.77 -11.93
CA LYS A 146 -7.68 -15.71 -10.81
C LYS A 146 -7.31 -14.26 -10.50
N PRO A 147 -7.03 -13.93 -9.22
CA PRO A 147 -6.51 -12.62 -8.82
C PRO A 147 -5.24 -12.23 -9.58
N ILE A 148 -5.22 -11.06 -10.24
CA ILE A 148 -4.00 -10.52 -10.86
C ILE A 148 -3.05 -9.98 -9.77
N VAL A 149 -3.58 -9.14 -8.89
CA VAL A 149 -2.88 -8.76 -7.67
C VAL A 149 -3.08 -9.89 -6.68
N TRP A 150 -2.00 -10.49 -6.20
CA TRP A 150 -2.11 -11.62 -5.28
C TRP A 150 -2.80 -11.22 -3.97
N ARG A 151 -3.78 -12.03 -3.55
CA ARG A 151 -4.57 -11.83 -2.33
C ARG A 151 -4.69 -13.15 -1.60
N ARG A 152 -4.36 -13.14 -0.31
CA ARG A 152 -4.58 -14.27 0.60
C ARG A 152 -6.01 -14.27 1.11
N ASP A 153 -6.96 -14.69 0.27
CA ASP A 153 -8.39 -14.59 0.56
C ASP A 153 -8.85 -15.55 1.69
N PHE A 154 -8.30 -16.77 1.73
CA PHE A 154 -8.66 -17.77 2.75
C PHE A 154 -8.15 -17.45 4.16
N GLU A 155 -7.12 -16.61 4.28
CA GLU A 155 -6.55 -16.17 5.55
C GLU A 155 -6.46 -14.63 5.57
N TRP A 156 -7.56 -13.99 5.18
CA TRP A 156 -7.62 -12.54 5.00
C TRP A 156 -7.24 -11.76 6.28
N GLN A 157 -7.42 -12.35 7.47
CA GLN A 157 -7.05 -11.74 8.76
C GLN A 157 -5.54 -11.58 8.96
N VAL A 158 -4.71 -12.19 8.11
CA VAL A 158 -3.25 -12.07 8.13
C VAL A 158 -2.69 -11.71 6.76
N SER A 159 -3.52 -11.12 5.89
CA SER A 159 -3.14 -10.81 4.52
C SER A 159 -2.53 -9.41 4.40
N HIS A 160 -1.34 -9.33 3.79
CA HIS A 160 -0.70 -8.05 3.50
C HIS A 160 -1.56 -7.18 2.58
N PHE A 161 -2.23 -7.78 1.60
CA PHE A 161 -3.13 -7.08 0.67
C PHE A 161 -4.27 -6.37 1.42
N TYR A 162 -5.05 -7.10 2.22
CA TYR A 162 -6.22 -6.51 2.92
C TYR A 162 -5.81 -5.44 3.93
N PHE A 163 -4.73 -5.67 4.68
CA PHE A 163 -4.20 -4.67 5.60
C PHE A 163 -3.65 -3.44 4.88
N GLY A 164 -3.01 -3.62 3.73
CA GLY A 164 -2.53 -2.53 2.87
C GLY A 164 -3.69 -1.67 2.35
N ILE A 165 -4.75 -2.29 1.84
CA ILE A 165 -5.97 -1.60 1.40
C ILE A 165 -6.60 -0.83 2.57
N ALA A 166 -6.77 -1.47 3.73
CA ALA A 166 -7.35 -0.83 4.91
C ALA A 166 -6.51 0.37 5.38
N ALA A 167 -5.18 0.23 5.43
CA ALA A 167 -4.28 1.32 5.78
C ALA A 167 -4.37 2.47 4.77
N ALA A 168 -4.41 2.17 3.47
CA ALA A 168 -4.58 3.19 2.42
C ALA A 168 -5.92 3.94 2.57
N MET A 169 -7.03 3.24 2.86
CA MET A 169 -8.32 3.88 3.10
C MET A 169 -8.28 4.83 4.31
N LEU A 170 -7.65 4.42 5.41
CA LEU A 170 -7.47 5.28 6.58
C LEU A 170 -6.61 6.50 6.28
N MET A 171 -5.58 6.36 5.44
CA MET A 171 -4.74 7.48 5.02
C MET A 171 -5.49 8.45 4.10
N ILE A 172 -6.30 7.96 3.16
CA ILE A 172 -7.18 8.78 2.32
C ILE A 172 -8.17 9.56 3.21
N PHE A 173 -8.80 8.88 4.16
CA PHE A 173 -9.71 9.51 5.11
C PHE A 173 -9.02 10.57 5.98
N SER A 174 -7.79 10.29 6.43
CA SER A 174 -6.97 11.23 7.20
C SER A 174 -6.71 12.51 6.40
N LEU A 175 -6.32 12.41 5.12
CA LEU A 175 -6.17 13.56 4.21
C LEU A 175 -7.48 14.31 4.00
N ALA A 176 -8.56 13.57 3.75
CA ALA A 176 -9.86 14.13 3.43
C ALA A 176 -10.47 14.94 4.58
N THR A 177 -10.10 14.67 5.83
CA THR A 177 -10.73 15.24 7.04
C THR A 177 -9.90 16.32 7.74
N ILE A 178 -8.69 16.64 7.25
CA ILE A 178 -7.78 17.62 7.89
C ILE A 178 -8.51 18.92 8.25
N GLN A 179 -9.26 19.52 7.31
CA GLN A 179 -9.93 20.79 7.58
C GLN A 179 -11.05 20.67 8.62
N ASP A 180 -11.74 19.53 8.69
CA ASP A 180 -12.83 19.30 9.65
C ASP A 180 -12.26 19.20 11.07
N ILE A 181 -11.07 18.61 11.24
CA ILE A 181 -10.35 18.58 12.53
C ILE A 181 -10.06 19.99 13.07
N TYR A 182 -9.74 20.95 12.20
CA TYR A 182 -9.46 22.33 12.60
C TYR A 182 -10.71 23.18 12.83
N LYS A 183 -11.78 22.94 12.07
CA LYS A 183 -13.03 23.70 12.17
C LYS A 183 -13.91 23.24 13.33
N ASP A 184 -13.76 21.98 13.75
CA ASP A 184 -14.57 21.39 14.80
C ASP A 184 -14.12 21.83 16.22
N ARG A 185 -14.96 22.63 16.86
CA ARG A 185 -14.76 23.12 18.23
C ARG A 185 -15.05 22.06 19.30
N MET A 186 -15.81 21.01 18.96
CA MET A 186 -16.17 19.93 19.89
C MET A 186 -15.11 18.81 19.94
N ASN A 187 -14.03 18.91 19.17
CA ASN A 187 -12.96 17.91 19.05
C ASN A 187 -13.42 16.50 18.61
N ARG A 188 -14.63 16.35 18.05
CA ARG A 188 -15.16 15.07 17.55
C ARG A 188 -14.28 14.51 16.42
N TRP A 189 -13.95 15.34 15.42
CA TRP A 189 -13.09 14.94 14.31
C TRP A 189 -11.66 14.66 14.74
N ARG A 190 -11.17 15.38 15.76
CA ARG A 190 -9.86 15.12 16.36
C ARG A 190 -9.84 13.75 17.05
N ASN A 191 -10.85 13.42 17.84
CA ASN A 191 -10.95 12.14 18.53
C ASN A 191 -11.08 11.00 17.52
N ALA A 192 -11.92 11.16 16.48
CA ALA A 192 -12.02 10.21 15.39
C ALA A 192 -10.67 10.01 14.69
N HIS A 193 -9.94 11.08 14.38
CA HIS A 193 -8.61 11.00 13.80
C HIS A 193 -7.62 10.24 14.69
N ILE A 194 -7.61 10.50 16.00
CA ILE A 194 -6.74 9.80 16.95
C ILE A 194 -7.06 8.30 16.96
N ILE A 195 -8.33 7.92 17.12
CA ILE A 195 -8.75 6.51 17.17
C ILE A 195 -8.36 5.79 15.87
N LEU A 196 -8.72 6.38 14.72
CA LEU A 196 -8.46 5.78 13.42
C LEU A 196 -6.97 5.69 13.09
N ASN A 197 -6.15 6.67 13.48
CA ASN A 197 -4.71 6.61 13.24
C ASN A 197 -3.98 5.70 14.24
N SER A 198 -4.53 5.47 15.44
CA SER A 198 -4.06 4.40 16.32
C SER A 198 -4.29 3.03 15.68
N ILE A 199 -5.46 2.81 15.08
CA ILE A 199 -5.73 1.59 14.29
C ILE A 199 -4.78 1.50 13.09
N ALA A 200 -4.57 2.60 12.37
CA ALA A 200 -3.62 2.63 11.24
C ALA A 200 -2.19 2.28 11.67
N THR A 201 -1.76 2.72 12.86
CA THR A 201 -0.44 2.37 13.41
C THR A 201 -0.30 0.87 13.64
N LEU A 202 -1.35 0.23 14.19
CA LEU A 202 -1.37 -1.23 14.33
C LEU A 202 -1.33 -1.93 12.97
N LEU A 203 -2.09 -1.44 11.98
CA LEU A 203 -2.04 -1.95 10.62
C LEU A 203 -0.65 -1.80 10.00
N PHE A 204 0.06 -0.69 10.23
CA PHE A 204 1.42 -0.51 9.74
C PHE A 204 2.41 -1.53 10.31
N ILE A 205 2.27 -1.87 11.60
CA ILE A 205 3.04 -2.95 12.21
C ILE A 205 2.68 -4.28 11.56
N SER A 206 1.38 -4.56 11.40
CA SER A 206 0.90 -5.79 10.78
C SER A 206 1.38 -5.96 9.34
N ILE A 207 1.34 -4.92 8.49
CA ILE A 207 1.84 -5.02 7.10
C ILE A 207 3.35 -5.18 7.03
N ALA A 208 4.11 -4.68 8.01
CA ALA A 208 5.55 -4.92 8.06
C ALA A 208 5.84 -6.41 8.29
N ILE A 209 5.11 -7.04 9.21
CA ILE A 209 5.22 -8.48 9.49
C ILE A 209 4.72 -9.30 8.29
N THR A 210 3.49 -9.07 7.83
CA THR A 210 2.90 -9.87 6.75
C THR A 210 3.60 -9.63 5.41
N GLY A 211 4.13 -8.44 5.15
CA GLY A 211 4.92 -8.15 3.97
C GLY A 211 6.24 -8.92 3.94
N THR A 212 6.94 -9.01 5.08
CA THR A 212 8.16 -9.84 5.16
C THR A 212 7.86 -11.32 4.98
N ARG A 213 6.73 -11.82 5.51
CA ARG A 213 6.27 -13.19 5.24
C ARG A 213 6.02 -13.39 3.74
N ASP A 214 5.26 -12.50 3.11
CA ASP A 214 4.87 -12.67 1.70
C ASP A 214 6.08 -12.65 0.76
N LEU A 215 7.16 -11.92 1.12
CA LEU A 215 8.44 -12.00 0.39
C LEU A 215 9.09 -13.40 0.42
N LEU A 216 8.84 -14.20 1.46
CA LEU A 216 9.34 -15.60 1.53
C LEU A 216 8.54 -16.54 0.61
N GLU A 217 7.37 -16.12 0.17
CA GLU A 217 6.48 -16.92 -0.69
C GLU A 217 6.61 -16.58 -2.17
N VAL A 218 7.28 -15.49 -2.51
CA VAL A 218 7.57 -15.12 -3.90
C VAL A 218 8.83 -15.87 -4.36
N PRO A 219 8.74 -16.88 -5.24
CA PRO A 219 9.93 -17.52 -5.77
C PRO A 219 10.72 -16.56 -6.66
N LEU A 220 12.04 -16.67 -6.62
CA LEU A 220 12.87 -16.06 -7.66
C LEU A 220 12.52 -16.64 -9.02
N THR A 221 12.68 -15.86 -10.08
CA THR A 221 12.32 -16.25 -11.45
C THR A 221 12.94 -17.59 -11.86
N TRP A 222 14.18 -17.88 -11.42
CA TRP A 222 14.84 -19.16 -11.68
C TRP A 222 14.27 -20.33 -10.85
N GLN A 223 13.74 -20.07 -9.66
CA GLN A 223 13.11 -21.08 -8.78
C GLN A 223 11.69 -21.42 -9.23
N ASN A 224 11.00 -20.47 -9.87
CA ASN A 224 9.56 -20.55 -10.13
C ASN A 224 9.16 -21.88 -10.83
N LYS A 225 9.92 -22.28 -11.86
CA LYS A 225 9.68 -23.55 -12.59
C LYS A 225 9.82 -24.80 -11.70
N TYR A 226 10.71 -24.78 -10.73
CA TYR A 226 10.94 -25.90 -9.81
C TYR A 226 9.86 -25.97 -8.73
N ILE A 227 9.48 -24.81 -8.18
CA ILE A 227 8.41 -24.73 -7.17
C ILE A 227 7.05 -25.11 -7.79
N GLU A 228 6.80 -24.71 -9.02
CA GLU A 228 5.59 -25.11 -9.75
C GLU A 228 5.54 -26.65 -9.94
N GLN A 229 6.66 -27.29 -10.31
CA GLN A 229 6.75 -28.75 -10.40
C GLN A 229 6.53 -29.44 -9.05
N LEU A 230 7.09 -28.89 -7.97
CA LEU A 230 6.88 -29.40 -6.61
C LEU A 230 5.39 -29.47 -6.27
N TYR A 231 4.65 -28.40 -6.59
CA TYR A 231 3.22 -28.32 -6.31
C TYR A 231 2.39 -29.24 -7.21
N ILE A 232 2.67 -29.26 -8.52
CA ILE A 232 1.98 -30.12 -9.50
C ILE A 232 2.15 -31.60 -9.14
N ASN A 233 3.35 -32.00 -8.70
CA ASN A 233 3.67 -33.38 -8.35
C ASN A 233 3.30 -33.75 -6.91
N GLN A 234 2.72 -32.81 -6.14
CA GLN A 234 2.31 -32.97 -4.74
C GLN A 234 3.45 -33.44 -3.81
N CYS A 235 4.66 -32.95 -4.06
CA CYS A 235 5.88 -33.34 -3.37
C CYS A 235 5.87 -33.04 -1.86
N GLN A 236 4.95 -32.19 -1.40
CA GLN A 236 4.72 -31.90 0.02
C GLN A 236 4.08 -33.07 0.79
N THR A 237 3.40 -33.98 0.08
CA THR A 237 2.65 -35.10 0.68
C THR A 237 3.17 -36.47 0.28
N GLN A 238 4.02 -36.55 -0.76
CA GLN A 238 4.60 -37.80 -1.24
C GLN A 238 5.98 -37.58 -1.86
N PRO A 239 6.88 -38.58 -1.83
CA PRO A 239 8.13 -38.52 -2.58
C PRO A 239 7.86 -38.29 -4.07
N CYS A 240 8.65 -37.41 -4.68
CA CYS A 240 8.54 -37.08 -6.08
C CYS A 240 9.93 -36.82 -6.69
N GLU A 241 10.05 -36.90 -8.00
CA GLU A 241 11.24 -36.47 -8.73
C GLU A 241 10.97 -35.13 -9.43
N ILE A 242 11.86 -34.16 -9.24
CA ILE A 242 11.85 -32.89 -9.95
C ILE A 242 12.91 -32.98 -11.03
N LYS A 243 12.54 -32.73 -12.29
CA LYS A 243 13.52 -32.67 -13.37
C LYS A 243 14.21 -31.32 -13.34
N PRO A 244 15.55 -31.26 -13.22
CA PRO A 244 16.24 -29.99 -13.30
C PRO A 244 15.99 -29.36 -14.66
N ALA A 245 15.64 -28.07 -14.68
CA ALA A 245 15.63 -27.31 -15.91
C ALA A 245 17.04 -27.38 -16.54
N PRO A 246 17.14 -27.53 -17.88
CA PRO A 246 18.44 -27.51 -18.54
C PRO A 246 19.18 -26.23 -18.15
N ALA A 247 20.46 -26.36 -17.79
CA ALA A 247 21.29 -25.21 -17.44
C ALA A 247 21.19 -24.15 -18.55
N PRO A 248 21.10 -22.85 -18.22
CA PRO A 248 21.15 -21.81 -19.23
C PRO A 248 22.41 -22.03 -20.07
N ALA A 249 22.25 -22.16 -21.39
CA ALA A 249 23.39 -22.24 -22.28
C ALA A 249 24.31 -21.06 -21.97
N GLU A 250 25.58 -21.35 -21.65
CA GLU A 250 26.60 -20.31 -21.54
C GLU A 250 26.55 -19.51 -22.84
N GLN A 251 26.11 -18.26 -22.75
CA GLN A 251 26.31 -17.32 -23.84
C GLN A 251 27.83 -17.13 -23.91
N SER A 252 28.46 -17.86 -24.82
CA SER A 252 29.87 -17.72 -25.15
C SER A 252 30.15 -16.24 -25.43
N LYS A 253 31.09 -15.67 -24.67
CA LYS A 253 31.59 -14.31 -24.85
C LYS A 253 32.04 -14.03 -26.28
#